data_AF-A0A392NQB2-F1
#
_entry.id   AF-A0A392NQB2-F1
#
_cell.length_a   1.000
_cell.length_b   1.000
_cell.length_c   1.000
_cell.angle_alpha   90.00
_cell.angle_beta   90.00
_cell.angle_gamma   90.00
#
_symmetry.space_group_name_H-M   'P 1'
#
loop_
_entity.id
_entity.type
_entity.pdbx_description
1 polymer ?
#
loop_
_entity_poly.entity_id
_entity_poly.type
_entity_poly.pdbx_seq_one_letter_code
_entity_poly.pdbx_strand_id
1 'polypeptide(L)'
;MSLDKKKTLQIKAQLPDVKSLKTFNGQLTSMTRDHFTLKYGNILDLLNIPVQVEAVTSLAQFYDPPLRCFTFQDFQLAPTLEEFGQILNSPRKKLVPYKGIGQVPKLKDLVLLLKISTDDLNLHFKTERGYPGFRRDYLEKKAT
;
A
#
# COMPACT_ATOMS: atom_id res chain seq x y z
N MET A 1 -27.20 4.96 7.81
CA MET A 1 -25.85 5.53 7.60
C MET A 1 -26.04 6.69 6.65
N SER A 2 -25.67 7.91 7.06
CA SER A 2 -25.85 9.12 6.24
C SER A 2 -25.12 8.93 4.91
N LEU A 3 -25.81 9.18 3.80
CA LEU A 3 -25.27 9.11 2.45
C LEU A 3 -24.51 10.42 2.16
N ASP A 4 -23.52 10.73 3.00
CA ASP A 4 -22.68 11.91 2.80
C ASP A 4 -21.84 11.68 1.55
N LYS A 5 -22.30 12.24 0.43
CA LYS A 5 -21.62 12.15 -0.86
C LYS A 5 -20.19 12.68 -0.69
N LYS A 6 -19.20 11.81 -0.93
CA LYS A 6 -17.79 12.19 -0.87
C LYS A 6 -17.56 13.37 -1.80
N LYS A 7 -17.08 14.50 -1.26
CA LYS A 7 -16.78 15.69 -2.06
C LYS A 7 -15.61 15.37 -2.99
N THR A 8 -15.84 15.48 -4.30
CA THR A 8 -14.79 15.33 -5.32
C THR A 8 -13.81 16.49 -5.23
N LEU A 9 -12.52 16.18 -5.25
CA LEU A 9 -11.45 17.16 -5.29
C LEU A 9 -11.05 17.42 -6.74
N GLN A 10 -10.72 18.67 -7.06
CA GLN A 10 -10.13 19.02 -8.34
C GLN A 10 -8.64 18.66 -8.32
N ILE A 11 -8.33 17.40 -8.66
CA ILE A 11 -6.96 16.87 -8.69
C ILE A 11 -6.39 17.06 -10.09
N LYS A 12 -5.25 17.74 -10.19
CA LYS A 12 -4.45 17.80 -11.41
C LYS A 12 -3.20 16.97 -11.21
N ALA A 13 -3.00 15.96 -12.04
CA ALA A 13 -1.75 15.21 -12.09
C ALA A 13 -0.95 15.66 -13.33
N GLN A 14 0.36 15.74 -13.16
CA GLN A 14 1.29 16.01 -14.25
C GLN A 14 2.07 14.74 -14.54
N LEU A 15 2.32 14.49 -15.83
CA LEU A 15 3.21 13.41 -16.21
C LEU A 15 4.64 13.80 -15.84
N PRO A 16 5.39 12.93 -15.13
CA PRO A 16 6.78 13.19 -14.85
C PRO A 16 7.59 13.18 -16.16
N ASP A 17 8.50 14.14 -16.32
CA ASP A 17 9.47 14.09 -17.41
C ASP A 17 10.55 13.06 -17.08
N VAL A 18 10.49 11.93 -17.77
CA VAL A 18 11.41 10.79 -17.60
C VAL A 18 12.45 10.70 -18.72
N LYS A 19 12.58 11.70 -19.60
CA LYS A 19 13.51 11.65 -20.75
C LYS A 19 14.95 11.41 -20.32
N SER A 20 15.45 12.19 -19.37
CA SER A 20 16.82 12.04 -18.86
C SER A 20 17.05 10.66 -18.26
N LEU A 21 16.09 10.14 -17.48
CA LEU A 21 16.17 8.80 -16.90
C LEU A 21 16.21 7.71 -17.97
N LYS A 22 15.43 7.84 -19.04
CA LYS A 22 15.47 6.92 -20.19
C LYS A 22 16.82 6.96 -20.90
N THR A 23 17.39 8.15 -21.09
CA THR A 23 18.74 8.32 -21.66
C THR A 23 19.79 7.64 -20.79
N PHE A 24 19.79 7.90 -19.49
CA PHE A 24 20.71 7.25 -18.54
C PHE A 24 20.54 5.72 -18.54
N ASN A 25 19.29 5.24 -18.52
CA ASN A 25 19.02 3.81 -18.61
C ASN A 25 19.62 3.23 -19.90
N GLY A 26 19.47 3.90 -21.04
CA GLY A 26 20.05 3.48 -22.33
C GLY A 26 21.58 3.41 -22.33
N GLN A 27 22.26 4.20 -21.48
CA GLN A 27 23.71 4.21 -21.35
C GLN A 27 24.26 3.12 -20.42
N LEU A 28 23.40 2.41 -19.67
CA LEU A 28 23.84 1.33 -18.80
C LEU A 28 24.41 0.16 -19.61
N THR A 29 25.64 -0.25 -19.27
CA THR A 29 26.22 -1.50 -19.76
C THR A 29 25.37 -2.70 -19.31
N SER A 30 25.49 -3.82 -20.02
CA SER A 30 24.78 -5.06 -19.63
C SER A 30 25.08 -5.43 -18.18
N MET A 31 26.35 -5.46 -17.78
CA MET A 31 26.76 -5.81 -16.42
C MET A 31 26.16 -4.89 -15.35
N THR A 32 26.12 -3.57 -15.62
CA THR A 32 25.51 -2.61 -14.69
C THR A 32 24.01 -2.83 -14.58
N ARG A 33 23.32 -3.10 -15.70
CA ARG A 33 21.88 -3.40 -15.72
C ARG A 33 21.58 -4.70 -14.97
N ASP A 34 22.40 -5.73 -15.14
CA ASP A 34 22.24 -7.01 -14.45
C ASP A 34 22.41 -6.84 -12.93
N HIS A 35 23.46 -6.13 -12.50
CA HIS A 35 23.69 -5.83 -11.08
C HIS A 35 22.55 -4.99 -10.49
N PHE A 36 22.05 -4.01 -11.25
CA PHE A 36 20.93 -3.18 -10.82
C PHE A 36 19.65 -4.01 -10.65
N THR A 37 19.36 -4.89 -11.61
CA THR A 37 18.19 -5.79 -11.56
C THR A 37 18.31 -6.77 -10.40
N LEU A 38 19.50 -7.30 -10.14
CA LEU A 38 19.76 -8.19 -9.00
C LEU A 38 19.59 -7.49 -7.65
N LYS A 39 19.65 -6.16 -7.59
CA LYS A 39 19.48 -5.38 -6.35
C LYS A 39 18.08 -4.82 -6.18
N TYR A 40 17.47 -4.35 -7.26
CA TYR A 40 16.23 -3.57 -7.24
C TYR A 40 15.07 -4.23 -7.99
N GLY A 41 15.30 -5.38 -8.64
CA GLY A 41 14.36 -6.00 -9.55
C GLY A 41 14.15 -5.15 -10.80
N ASN A 42 12.97 -5.27 -11.37
CA ASN A 42 12.52 -4.68 -12.61
C ASN A 42 12.03 -3.23 -12.45
N ILE A 43 12.52 -2.48 -11.45
CA ILE A 43 12.07 -1.10 -11.21
C ILE A 43 12.35 -0.16 -12.40
N LEU A 44 13.35 -0.47 -13.24
CA LEU A 44 13.61 0.29 -14.47
C LEU A 44 12.51 0.16 -15.52
N ASP A 45 11.74 -0.94 -15.49
CA ASP A 45 10.65 -1.17 -16.43
C ASP A 45 9.52 -0.14 -16.23
N LEU A 46 9.41 0.42 -15.01
CA LEU A 46 8.47 1.50 -14.70
C LEU A 46 8.64 2.73 -15.59
N LEU A 47 9.84 2.99 -16.11
CA LEU A 47 10.11 4.11 -17.02
C LEU A 47 9.35 3.98 -18.35
N ASN A 48 8.98 2.75 -18.73
CA ASN A 48 8.33 2.43 -19.99
C ASN A 48 6.84 2.15 -19.86
N ILE A 49 6.31 2.13 -18.64
CA ILE A 49 4.88 1.91 -18.41
C ILE A 49 4.10 3.17 -18.82
N PRO A 50 3.09 3.05 -19.70
CA PRO A 50 2.22 4.17 -20.03
C PRO A 50 1.37 4.54 -18.80
N VAL A 51 1.51 5.77 -18.33
CA VAL A 51 0.72 6.29 -17.20
C VAL A 51 -0.58 6.88 -17.72
N GLN A 52 -1.71 6.30 -17.30
CA GLN A 52 -3.04 6.82 -17.56
C GLN A 52 -3.40 7.86 -16.48
N VAL A 53 -3.23 9.14 -16.80
CA VAL A 53 -3.40 10.26 -15.86
C VAL A 53 -4.82 10.30 -15.30
N GLU A 54 -5.81 10.03 -16.13
CA GLU A 54 -7.23 10.00 -15.80
C GLU A 54 -7.54 8.88 -14.79
N ALA A 55 -6.94 7.70 -14.98
CA ALA A 55 -7.11 6.59 -14.06
C ALA A 55 -6.49 6.90 -12.69
N VAL A 56 -5.28 7.47 -12.66
CA VAL A 56 -4.60 7.84 -11.41
C VAL A 56 -5.37 8.94 -10.66
N THR A 57 -5.80 9.99 -11.36
CA THR A 57 -6.57 11.08 -10.76
C THR A 57 -7.96 10.63 -10.27
N SER A 58 -8.59 9.70 -10.99
CA SER A 58 -9.84 9.06 -10.55
C SER A 58 -9.63 8.23 -9.29
N LEU A 59 -8.57 7.40 -9.26
CA LEU A 59 -8.23 6.58 -8.09
C LEU A 59 -7.87 7.44 -6.87
N ALA A 60 -7.18 8.57 -7.07
CA ALA A 60 -6.80 9.50 -6.02
C ALA A 60 -8.00 10.10 -5.26
N GLN A 61 -9.19 10.18 -5.88
CA GLN A 61 -10.43 10.59 -5.19
C GLN A 61 -10.79 9.63 -4.04
N PHE A 62 -10.32 8.38 -4.11
CA PHE A 62 -10.59 7.34 -3.13
C PHE A 62 -9.47 7.19 -2.10
N TYR A 63 -8.38 7.95 -2.19
CA TYR A 63 -7.29 7.88 -1.21
C TYR A 63 -7.77 8.36 0.17
N ASP A 64 -7.46 7.58 1.20
CA ASP A 64 -7.67 7.86 2.61
C ASP A 64 -6.28 8.14 3.23
N PRO A 65 -5.89 9.41 3.44
CA PRO A 65 -4.55 9.73 3.92
C PRO A 65 -4.21 9.12 5.30
N PRO A 66 -5.11 9.12 6.30
CA PRO A 66 -4.88 8.40 7.57
C PRO A 66 -4.56 6.92 7.38
N LEU A 67 -5.33 6.20 6.54
CA LEU A 67 -5.14 4.77 6.31
C LEU A 67 -4.06 4.45 5.26
N ARG A 68 -3.60 5.45 4.51
CA ARG A 68 -2.64 5.34 3.40
C ARG A 68 -3.05 4.32 2.33
N CYS A 69 -4.34 4.14 2.12
CA CYS A 69 -4.92 3.21 1.15
C CYS A 69 -6.08 3.86 0.39
N PHE A 70 -6.58 3.19 -0.65
CA PHE A 70 -7.79 3.62 -1.36
C PHE A 70 -9.01 2.93 -0.77
N THR A 71 -9.99 3.71 -0.32
CA THR A 71 -11.22 3.21 0.31
C THR A 71 -12.40 3.37 -0.63
N PHE A 72 -13.03 2.25 -0.97
CA PHE A 72 -14.32 2.17 -1.67
C PHE A 72 -15.41 1.78 -0.67
N GLN A 73 -16.66 1.79 -1.10
CA GLN A 73 -17.79 1.47 -0.23
C GLN A 73 -17.69 0.06 0.36
N ASP A 74 -17.30 -0.92 -0.47
CA ASP A 74 -17.36 -2.34 -0.11
C ASP A 74 -15.98 -2.99 0.09
N PHE A 75 -14.89 -2.31 -0.28
CA PHE A 75 -13.54 -2.85 -0.19
C PHE A 75 -12.47 -1.74 -0.08
N GLN A 76 -11.26 -2.16 0.29
CA GLN A 76 -10.07 -1.30 0.33
C GLN A 76 -9.03 -1.83 -0.66
N LEU A 77 -8.37 -0.93 -1.38
CA LEU A 77 -7.17 -1.25 -2.15
C LEU A 77 -5.96 -0.68 -1.41
N ALA A 78 -5.17 -1.57 -0.81
CA ALA A 78 -3.90 -1.26 -0.19
C ALA A 78 -2.86 -2.18 -0.84
N PRO A 79 -2.11 -1.73 -1.85
CA PRO A 79 -1.09 -2.58 -2.45
C PRO A 79 -0.05 -2.91 -1.38
N THR A 80 0.12 -4.19 -1.14
CA THR A 80 0.98 -4.74 -0.09
C THR A 80 2.44 -4.74 -0.56
N LEU A 81 3.39 -4.74 0.39
CA LEU A 81 4.83 -4.77 0.05
C LEU A 81 5.18 -6.03 -0.76
N GLU A 82 4.43 -7.09 -0.50
CA GLU A 82 4.50 -8.39 -1.13
C GLU A 82 4.08 -8.32 -2.60
N GLU A 83 2.94 -7.67 -2.89
CA GLU A 83 2.46 -7.48 -4.26
C GLU A 83 3.43 -6.59 -5.07
N PHE A 84 3.94 -5.51 -4.49
CA PHE A 84 4.99 -4.71 -5.16
C PHE A 84 6.26 -5.52 -5.42
N GLY A 85 6.67 -6.36 -4.47
CA GLY A 85 7.80 -7.26 -4.63
C GLY A 85 7.60 -8.21 -5.81
N GLN A 86 6.39 -8.74 -5.99
CA GLN A 86 6.07 -9.62 -7.12
C GLN A 86 6.02 -8.87 -8.46
N ILE A 87 5.33 -7.73 -8.52
CA ILE A 87 5.20 -6.91 -9.73
C ILE A 87 6.58 -6.49 -10.24
N LEU A 88 7.48 -6.09 -9.34
CA LEU A 88 8.82 -5.64 -9.68
C LEU A 88 9.85 -6.76 -9.73
N ASN A 89 9.48 -8.03 -9.56
CA ASN A 89 10.43 -9.13 -9.42
C ASN A 89 11.58 -8.78 -8.44
N SER A 90 11.23 -8.17 -7.30
CA SER A 90 12.19 -7.65 -6.34
C SER A 90 12.94 -8.83 -5.67
N PRO A 91 14.26 -8.73 -5.51
CA PRO A 91 15.09 -9.78 -4.90
C PRO A 91 14.96 -9.82 -3.37
N ARG A 92 14.29 -8.83 -2.76
CA ARG A 92 13.87 -8.93 -1.35
C ARG A 92 13.08 -10.23 -1.19
N LYS A 93 13.26 -10.93 -0.05
CA LYS A 93 12.59 -12.22 0.27
C LYS A 93 11.21 -12.25 -0.40
N LYS A 94 10.94 -13.26 -1.23
CA LYS A 94 9.63 -13.47 -1.86
C LYS A 94 8.59 -13.55 -0.75
N LEU A 95 8.07 -12.40 -0.36
CA LEU A 95 7.06 -12.31 0.66
C LEU A 95 5.80 -12.88 0.00
N VAL A 96 5.19 -13.85 0.67
CA VAL A 96 3.95 -14.43 0.17
C VAL A 96 2.90 -13.32 0.21
N PRO A 97 2.20 -13.02 -0.90
CA PRO A 97 1.16 -12.01 -0.92
C PRO A 97 0.21 -12.21 0.25
N TYR A 98 -0.13 -11.12 0.92
CA TYR A 98 -1.14 -11.18 1.95
C TYR A 98 -2.46 -11.59 1.30
N LYS A 99 -2.87 -12.84 1.50
CA LYS A 99 -4.04 -13.40 0.81
C LYS A 99 -5.37 -12.87 1.36
N GLY A 100 -5.38 -12.12 2.47
CA GLY A 100 -6.60 -11.63 3.12
C GLY A 100 -7.55 -12.72 3.62
N ILE A 101 -7.26 -14.00 3.39
CA ILE A 101 -8.14 -15.11 3.71
C ILE A 101 -7.76 -15.71 5.07
N GLY A 102 -8.56 -15.38 6.09
CA GLY A 102 -9.10 -16.40 6.98
C GLY A 102 -8.41 -16.67 8.33
N GLN A 103 -7.39 -15.92 8.73
CA GLN A 103 -6.87 -16.06 10.10
C GLN A 103 -6.83 -14.73 10.81
N VAL A 104 -7.71 -14.59 11.81
CA VAL A 104 -7.60 -13.55 12.83
C VAL A 104 -6.21 -13.73 13.49
N PRO A 105 -5.36 -12.68 13.51
CA PRO A 105 -4.06 -12.76 14.16
C PRO A 105 -4.22 -13.24 15.61
N LYS A 106 -3.30 -14.07 16.09
CA LYS A 106 -3.37 -14.49 17.50
C LYS A 106 -3.18 -13.25 18.38
N LEU A 107 -3.91 -13.19 19.49
CA LEU A 107 -3.86 -12.05 20.41
C LEU A 107 -2.44 -11.67 20.82
N LYS A 108 -1.60 -12.68 21.09
CA LYS A 108 -0.18 -12.51 21.44
C LYS A 108 0.65 -11.84 20.34
N ASP A 109 0.33 -12.10 19.08
CA ASP A 109 1.05 -11.53 17.94
C ASP A 109 0.66 -10.05 17.78
N LEU A 110 -0.60 -9.70 18.08
CA LEU A 110 -1.09 -8.31 18.09
C LEU A 110 -0.44 -7.46 19.21
N VAL A 111 -0.30 -8.01 20.42
CA VAL A 111 0.40 -7.37 21.55
C VAL A 111 1.82 -6.98 21.13
N LEU A 112 2.57 -7.92 20.54
CA LEU A 112 3.94 -7.70 20.08
C LEU A 112 4.00 -6.68 18.93
N LEU A 113 3.11 -6.80 17.96
CA LEU A 113 3.10 -5.98 16.76
C LEU A 113 2.77 -4.52 17.06
N LEU A 114 1.73 -4.28 17.86
CA LEU A 114 1.26 -2.94 18.23
C LEU A 114 2.07 -2.33 19.38
N LYS A 115 2.93 -3.13 20.03
CA LYS A 115 3.73 -2.72 21.19
C LYS A 115 2.85 -2.18 22.33
N ILE A 116 1.74 -2.87 22.60
CA ILE A 116 0.78 -2.52 23.66
C ILE A 116 0.74 -3.62 24.72
N SER A 117 0.16 -3.35 25.90
CA SER A 117 -0.06 -4.38 26.91
C SER A 117 -1.25 -5.27 26.55
N THR A 118 -1.32 -6.46 27.16
CA THR A 118 -2.49 -7.35 27.04
C THR A 118 -3.76 -6.67 27.55
N ASP A 119 -3.66 -5.86 28.61
CA ASP A 119 -4.80 -5.12 29.17
C ASP A 119 -5.31 -4.04 28.22
N ASP A 120 -4.41 -3.26 27.61
CA ASP A 120 -4.75 -2.25 26.59
C ASP A 120 -5.39 -2.92 25.36
N LEU A 121 -4.86 -4.09 24.96
CA LEU A 121 -5.43 -4.86 23.87
C LEU A 121 -6.84 -5.34 24.19
N ASN A 122 -7.07 -5.95 25.36
CA ASN A 122 -8.40 -6.44 25.76
C ASN A 122 -9.41 -5.30 25.92
N LEU A 123 -8.94 -4.12 26.33
CA LEU A 123 -9.77 -2.94 26.46
C LEU A 123 -10.22 -2.38 25.10
N HIS A 124 -9.39 -2.49 24.06
CA HIS A 124 -9.62 -1.83 22.78
C HIS A 124 -9.96 -2.76 21.60
N PHE A 125 -9.65 -4.05 21.69
CA PHE A 125 -10.02 -5.08 20.72
C PHE A 125 -11.39 -5.65 21.07
N LYS A 126 -12.44 -5.15 20.42
CA LYS A 126 -13.84 -5.49 20.72
C LYS A 126 -14.57 -6.02 19.49
N THR A 127 -15.64 -6.78 19.73
CA THR A 127 -16.58 -7.16 18.68
C THR A 127 -17.63 -6.07 18.52
N GLU A 128 -17.63 -5.39 17.38
CA GLU A 128 -18.68 -4.45 16.98
C GLU A 128 -19.36 -4.97 15.71
N ARG A 129 -20.70 -4.96 15.68
CA ARG A 129 -21.50 -5.41 14.53
C ARG A 129 -21.13 -6.81 14.00
N GLY A 130 -20.69 -7.70 14.89
CA GLY A 130 -20.32 -9.08 14.56
C GLY A 130 -18.86 -9.29 14.14
N TYR A 131 -18.05 -8.22 14.07
CA TYR A 131 -16.65 -8.31 13.66
C TYR A 131 -15.71 -7.92 14.81
N PRO A 132 -14.79 -8.81 15.25
CA PRO A 132 -13.77 -8.46 16.23
C PRO A 132 -12.70 -7.56 15.60
N GLY A 133 -12.33 -6.49 16.29
CA GLY A 133 -11.31 -5.58 15.80
C GLY A 133 -11.03 -4.41 16.75
N PHE A 134 -10.10 -3.55 16.33
CA PHE A 134 -9.88 -2.27 16.97
C PHE A 134 -10.75 -1.20 16.35
N ARG A 135 -11.16 -0.21 17.15
CA ARG A 135 -11.71 1.02 16.60
C ARG A 135 -10.61 1.80 15.88
N ARG A 136 -10.98 2.46 14.78
CA ARG A 136 -10.06 3.22 13.93
C ARG A 136 -9.31 4.32 14.71
N ASP A 137 -10.05 5.09 15.50
CA ASP A 137 -9.53 6.20 16.30
C ASP A 137 -8.46 5.77 17.30
N TYR A 138 -8.56 4.56 17.85
CA TYR A 138 -7.52 3.98 18.70
C TYR A 138 -6.25 3.67 17.90
N LEU A 139 -6.37 3.02 16.74
CA LEU A 139 -5.21 2.68 15.90
C LEU A 139 -4.48 3.92 15.38
N GLU A 140 -5.23 4.96 14.97
CA GLU A 140 -4.66 6.23 14.52
C GLU A 140 -3.81 6.90 15.61
N LYS A 141 -4.28 6.90 16.86
CA LYS A 141 -3.52 7.42 18.00
C LYS A 141 -2.22 6.66 18.27
N LYS A 142 -2.15 5.36 17.97
CA LYS A 142 -0.93 4.54 18.16
C LYS A 142 0.06 4.68 17.01
N ALA A 143 -0.39 5.14 15.84
CA ALA A 143 0.44 5.31 14.65
C ALA A 143 1.14 6.67 14.56
N THR A 144 0.86 7.57 15.51
CA THR A 144 1.42 8.92 15.61
C THR A 144 2.49 8.96 16.70
#